data_AF-A0A0M0JLL1-F1
#
_entry.id   AF-A0A0M0JLL1-F1
#
_cell.length_a   1.000
_cell.length_b   1.000
_cell.length_c   1.000
_cell.angle_alpha   90.00
_cell.angle_beta   90.00
_cell.angle_gamma   90.00
#
_symmetry.space_group_name_H-M   'P 1'
#
loop_
_entity.id
_entity.type
_entity.pdbx_description
1 polymer ?
#
loop_
_entity_poly.entity_id
_entity_poly.type
_entity_poly.pdbx_seq_one_letter_code
_entity_poly.pdbx_strand_id
1 'polypeptide(L)'
;MGNVNKKPAPPPAGPVLVSGNMQMFGFPAWIVMLGVYAGLHMLSYAVVVSGAFGRDSSLSKNPHLAAHFLPQLFGFAILAYLGGGGWLHADMPSIDPGPGAYISFGEQIAMHMLSFQLYEIAACIPAPRLRGKFNELIGHHVITLLLSYLAYKHQAYHYWAPCFMGMPEISSVPLAVMDHLKNFKPLAQRFPNLNEASQVIFSLLFLPIRGVYWPYSSVWFWKMSLATLSAGSVLPATWVIYIFCVANVLMTALQWYWSSLILKGLYAKMTGAKSPVDDEVERKQAKKI
;
A
#
# COMPACT_ATOMS: atom_id res chain seq x y z
N MET A 1 6.29 -59.94 -15.37
CA MET A 1 6.56 -59.31 -16.68
C MET A 1 5.41 -58.37 -16.95
N GLY A 2 5.53 -57.09 -17.25
CA GLY A 2 6.63 -56.20 -17.55
C GLY A 2 5.98 -54.85 -17.83
N ASN A 3 6.52 -53.81 -17.22
CA ASN A 3 6.05 -52.44 -17.18
C ASN A 3 6.06 -51.79 -18.59
N VAL A 4 5.01 -51.05 -18.98
CA VAL A 4 5.14 -49.99 -20.00
C VAL A 4 4.31 -48.77 -19.61
N ASN A 5 4.93 -47.90 -18.81
CA ASN A 5 5.09 -46.48 -19.12
C ASN A 5 3.92 -45.81 -19.86
N LYS A 6 2.80 -45.58 -19.18
CA LYS A 6 2.02 -44.38 -19.48
C LYS A 6 2.75 -43.23 -18.79
N LYS A 7 3.56 -42.49 -19.57
CA LYS A 7 4.00 -41.15 -19.15
C LYS A 7 2.74 -40.43 -18.63
N PRO A 8 2.78 -39.80 -17.44
CA PRO A 8 1.70 -38.93 -17.03
C PRO A 8 1.44 -37.96 -18.18
N ALA A 9 0.17 -37.75 -18.52
CA ALA A 9 -0.18 -36.70 -19.46
C ALA A 9 0.54 -35.42 -19.01
N PRO A 10 1.20 -34.68 -19.92
CA PRO A 10 1.77 -33.41 -19.55
C PRO A 10 0.68 -32.59 -18.83
N PRO A 11 1.02 -31.89 -17.74
CA PRO A 11 0.05 -31.04 -17.08
C PRO A 11 -0.64 -30.18 -18.15
N PRO A 12 -1.95 -29.94 -18.03
CA PRO A 12 -2.65 -29.07 -18.96
C PRO A 12 -1.81 -27.82 -19.13
N ALA A 13 -1.58 -27.41 -20.38
CA ALA A 13 -0.78 -26.23 -20.67
C ALA A 13 -1.25 -25.14 -19.72
N GLY A 14 -0.36 -24.74 -18.80
CA GLY A 14 -0.66 -23.70 -17.83
C GLY A 14 -1.21 -22.50 -18.58
N PRO A 15 -2.06 -21.67 -17.95
CA PRO A 15 -2.62 -20.50 -18.61
C PRO A 15 -1.49 -19.82 -19.39
N VAL A 16 -1.69 -19.72 -20.71
CA VAL A 16 -0.81 -18.96 -21.59
C VAL A 16 -0.54 -17.67 -20.85
N LEU A 17 0.74 -17.34 -20.62
CA LEU A 17 1.14 -16.06 -20.06
C LEU A 17 0.59 -14.98 -20.99
N VAL A 18 -0.67 -14.60 -20.79
CA VAL A 18 -1.31 -13.49 -21.47
C VAL A 18 -0.47 -12.31 -21.03
N SER A 19 0.18 -11.71 -22.01
CA SER A 19 1.32 -10.81 -21.84
C SER A 19 1.11 -9.82 -20.69
N GLY A 20 1.92 -9.94 -19.63
CA GLY A 20 2.01 -9.05 -18.47
C GLY A 20 2.63 -7.68 -18.81
N ASN A 21 2.08 -7.02 -19.83
CA ASN A 21 2.48 -5.70 -20.30
C ASN A 21 1.20 -4.94 -20.68
N MET A 22 0.38 -4.57 -19.71
CA MET A 22 -0.60 -3.52 -19.93
C MET A 22 0.11 -2.34 -20.60
N GLN A 23 -0.39 -1.89 -21.74
CA GLN A 23 0.16 -0.76 -22.46
C GLN A 23 -0.82 0.41 -22.42
N MET A 24 -0.26 1.63 -22.38
CA MET A 24 -1.01 2.87 -22.49
C MET A 24 -0.20 3.80 -23.39
N PHE A 25 -0.82 4.28 -24.48
CA PHE A 25 -0.16 5.12 -25.50
C PHE A 25 1.11 4.50 -26.10
N GLY A 26 1.19 3.17 -26.22
CA GLY A 26 2.36 2.46 -26.75
C GLY A 26 3.51 2.28 -25.76
N PHE A 27 3.34 2.67 -24.50
CA PHE A 27 4.31 2.46 -23.42
C PHE A 27 3.76 1.48 -22.38
N PRO A 28 4.61 0.80 -21.59
CA PRO A 28 4.16 0.06 -20.42
C PRO A 28 3.35 0.97 -19.49
N ALA A 29 2.13 0.54 -19.12
CA ALA A 29 1.18 1.35 -18.36
C ALA A 29 1.75 1.83 -17.01
N TRP A 30 2.57 1.01 -16.35
CA TRP A 30 3.23 1.40 -15.10
C TRP A 30 4.22 2.57 -15.29
N ILE A 31 4.87 2.70 -16.46
CA ILE A 31 5.74 3.85 -16.77
C ILE A 31 4.90 5.10 -16.97
N VAL A 32 3.79 5.00 -17.69
CA VAL A 32 2.86 6.11 -17.90
C VAL A 32 2.33 6.60 -16.55
N MET A 33 1.88 5.69 -15.68
CA MET A 33 1.39 6.04 -14.35
C MET A 33 2.49 6.63 -13.45
N LEU A 34 3.73 6.13 -13.53
CA LEU A 34 4.86 6.75 -12.83
C LEU A 34 5.08 8.20 -13.31
N GLY A 35 4.97 8.44 -14.61
CA GLY A 35 4.99 9.78 -15.20
C GLY A 35 3.86 10.67 -14.70
N VAL A 36 2.65 10.12 -14.51
CA VAL A 36 1.52 10.86 -13.90
C VAL A 36 1.83 11.27 -12.46
N TYR A 37 2.33 10.36 -11.62
CA TYR A 37 2.69 10.70 -10.23
C TYR A 37 3.80 11.76 -10.17
N ALA A 38 4.84 11.62 -11.01
CA ALA A 38 5.90 12.62 -11.12
C ALA A 38 5.36 13.98 -11.61
N GLY A 39 4.47 13.98 -12.61
CA GLY A 39 3.81 15.18 -13.11
C GLY A 39 2.97 15.90 -12.05
N LEU A 40 2.17 15.15 -11.28
CA LEU A 40 1.41 15.69 -10.16
C LEU A 40 2.32 16.29 -9.08
N HIS A 41 3.43 15.62 -8.76
CA HIS A 41 4.42 16.16 -7.82
C HIS A 41 5.03 17.46 -8.35
N MET A 42 5.50 17.49 -9.61
CA MET A 42 6.10 18.69 -10.20
C MET A 42 5.14 19.87 -10.24
N LEU A 43 3.88 19.63 -10.63
CA LEU A 43 2.84 20.66 -10.64
C LEU A 43 2.58 21.19 -9.22
N SER A 44 2.39 20.29 -8.24
CA SER A 44 2.16 20.69 -6.86
C SER A 44 3.35 21.44 -6.28
N TYR A 45 4.57 20.98 -6.57
CA TYR A 45 5.81 21.64 -6.19
C TYR A 45 5.90 23.05 -6.77
N ALA A 46 5.63 23.22 -8.07
CA ALA A 46 5.63 24.52 -8.74
C ALA A 46 4.65 25.50 -8.09
N VAL A 47 3.45 25.05 -7.72
CA VAL A 47 2.46 25.86 -7.00
C VAL A 47 2.97 26.25 -5.60
N VAL A 48 3.60 25.33 -4.87
CA VAL A 48 4.12 25.61 -3.52
C VAL A 48 5.28 26.61 -3.54
N VAL A 49 6.17 26.54 -4.53
CA VAL A 49 7.35 27.42 -4.63
C VAL A 49 7.07 28.74 -5.33
N SER A 50 5.97 28.87 -6.10
CA SER A 50 5.58 30.14 -6.74
C SER A 50 5.23 31.25 -5.74
N GLY A 51 5.04 30.89 -4.46
CA GLY A 51 4.59 31.82 -3.42
C GLY A 51 3.08 31.95 -3.32
N ALA A 52 2.30 31.09 -4.00
CA ALA A 52 0.83 31.06 -3.92
C ALA A 52 0.29 30.96 -2.49
N PHE A 53 1.07 30.40 -1.55
CA PHE A 53 0.72 30.27 -0.13
C PHE A 53 1.44 31.28 0.78
N GLY A 54 2.18 32.23 0.21
CA GLY A 54 3.12 33.11 0.91
C GLY A 54 4.49 32.46 1.09
N ARG A 55 5.56 33.23 0.82
CA ARG A 55 6.95 32.74 0.83
C ARG A 55 7.39 32.18 2.19
N ASP A 56 6.84 32.71 3.27
CA ASP A 56 7.16 32.28 4.64
C ASP A 56 6.27 31.14 5.17
N SER A 57 5.36 30.63 4.35
CA SER A 57 4.44 29.56 4.73
C SER A 57 5.19 28.28 5.13
N SER A 58 4.60 27.48 6.02
CA SER A 58 5.17 26.19 6.41
C SER A 58 5.31 25.23 5.23
N LEU A 59 4.45 25.37 4.22
CA LEU A 59 4.46 24.60 2.97
C LEU A 59 5.70 24.94 2.14
N SER A 60 5.94 26.23 1.90
CA SER A 60 7.10 26.71 1.13
C SER A 60 8.44 26.39 1.80
N LYS A 61 8.47 26.20 3.12
CA LYS A 61 9.66 25.74 3.86
C LYS A 61 9.97 24.25 3.69
N ASN A 62 9.00 23.43 3.28
CA ASN A 62 9.18 22.00 3.03
C ASN A 62 8.47 21.61 1.72
N PRO A 63 8.91 22.14 0.57
CA PRO A 63 8.11 22.12 -0.65
C PRO A 63 7.93 20.71 -1.23
N HIS A 64 8.92 19.83 -1.14
CA HIS A 64 8.78 18.43 -1.57
C HIS A 64 7.79 17.64 -0.70
N LEU A 65 7.80 17.87 0.61
CA LEU A 65 6.85 17.24 1.53
C LEU A 65 5.42 17.74 1.29
N ALA A 66 5.27 19.04 0.99
CA ALA A 66 3.97 19.62 0.64
C ALA A 66 3.47 19.06 -0.71
N ALA A 67 4.34 19.03 -1.72
CA ALA A 67 4.02 18.57 -3.07
C ALA A 67 3.66 17.09 -3.16
N HIS A 68 4.17 16.28 -2.22
CA HIS A 68 3.90 14.85 -2.15
C HIS A 68 2.43 14.51 -1.86
N PHE A 69 1.67 15.40 -1.20
CA PHE A 69 0.29 15.14 -0.81
C PHE A 69 -0.63 14.77 -1.99
N LEU A 70 -0.51 15.48 -3.11
CA LEU A 70 -1.40 15.28 -4.26
C LEU A 70 -1.21 13.90 -4.94
N PRO A 71 0.01 13.51 -5.38
CA PRO A 71 0.23 12.18 -5.93
C PRO A 71 -0.04 11.05 -4.92
N GLN A 72 0.21 11.27 -3.61
CA GLN A 72 -0.12 10.29 -2.57
C GLN A 72 -1.64 10.06 -2.49
N LEU A 73 -2.42 11.14 -2.39
CA LEU A 73 -3.88 11.05 -2.34
C LEU A 73 -4.46 10.42 -3.61
N PHE A 74 -3.91 10.78 -4.78
CA PHE A 74 -4.32 10.22 -6.07
C PHE A 74 -4.04 8.70 -6.15
N GLY A 75 -2.85 8.26 -5.73
CA GLY A 75 -2.46 6.85 -5.70
C GLY A 75 -3.36 6.03 -4.78
N PHE A 76 -3.57 6.51 -3.55
CA PHE A 76 -4.49 5.87 -2.60
C PHE A 76 -5.93 5.82 -3.12
N ALA A 77 -6.44 6.88 -3.74
CA ALA A 77 -7.81 6.91 -4.24
C ALA A 77 -8.04 5.88 -5.36
N ILE A 78 -7.10 5.76 -6.33
CA ILE A 78 -7.20 4.77 -7.41
C ILE A 78 -7.15 3.34 -6.84
N LEU A 79 -6.18 3.06 -5.96
CA LEU A 79 -6.02 1.73 -5.38
C LEU A 79 -7.20 1.36 -4.46
N ALA A 80 -7.76 2.32 -3.73
CA ALA A 80 -8.97 2.13 -2.92
C ALA A 80 -10.17 1.81 -3.79
N TYR A 81 -10.34 2.51 -4.92
CA TYR A 81 -11.40 2.25 -5.89
C TYR A 81 -11.28 0.86 -6.50
N LEU A 82 -10.09 0.51 -7.02
CA LEU A 82 -9.85 -0.80 -7.63
C LEU A 82 -9.96 -1.94 -6.59
N GLY A 83 -9.48 -1.71 -5.37
CA GLY A 83 -9.57 -2.66 -4.27
C GLY A 83 -10.99 -2.91 -3.81
N GLY A 84 -11.73 -1.84 -3.51
CA GLY A 84 -13.13 -1.92 -3.11
C GLY A 84 -14.01 -2.52 -4.20
N GLY A 85 -13.84 -2.09 -5.45
CA GLY A 85 -14.56 -2.65 -6.59
C GLY A 85 -14.20 -4.12 -6.83
N GLY A 86 -12.90 -4.43 -6.94
CA GLY A 86 -12.43 -5.78 -7.24
C GLY A 86 -12.67 -6.80 -6.12
N TRP A 87 -12.75 -6.36 -4.86
CA TRP A 87 -12.96 -7.27 -3.74
C TRP A 87 -14.43 -7.42 -3.33
N LEU A 88 -15.24 -6.37 -3.48
CA LEU A 88 -16.66 -6.38 -3.07
C LEU A 88 -17.64 -6.66 -4.23
N HIS A 89 -17.24 -6.47 -5.48
CA HIS A 89 -18.16 -6.56 -6.64
C HIS A 89 -17.72 -7.52 -7.75
N ALA A 90 -16.52 -8.11 -7.68
CA ALA A 90 -16.12 -9.09 -8.69
C ALA A 90 -16.70 -10.48 -8.36
N ASP A 91 -16.99 -11.28 -9.39
CA ASP A 91 -17.41 -12.69 -9.33
C ASP A 91 -16.30 -13.64 -8.81
N MET A 92 -15.55 -13.20 -7.79
CA MET A 92 -14.51 -13.92 -7.05
C MET A 92 -14.93 -15.33 -6.58
N PRO A 93 -16.21 -15.62 -6.21
CA PRO A 93 -16.59 -16.93 -5.69
C PRO A 93 -16.40 -18.11 -6.65
N SER A 94 -16.23 -17.89 -7.96
CA SER A 94 -16.06 -18.96 -8.95
C SER A 94 -14.60 -19.24 -9.35
N ILE A 95 -13.63 -18.50 -8.81
CA ILE A 95 -12.21 -18.63 -9.17
C ILE A 95 -11.48 -19.35 -8.04
N ASP A 96 -10.71 -20.40 -8.37
CA ASP A 96 -9.78 -21.02 -7.43
C ASP A 96 -8.78 -19.95 -6.95
N PRO A 97 -8.75 -19.58 -5.66
CA PRO A 97 -7.97 -18.45 -5.16
C PRO A 97 -6.48 -18.80 -5.00
N GLY A 98 -5.96 -19.73 -5.80
CA GLY A 98 -4.56 -20.11 -5.81
C GLY A 98 -3.61 -18.97 -6.21
N PRO A 99 -2.30 -19.08 -5.91
CA PRO A 99 -1.29 -18.10 -6.26
C PRO A 99 -1.17 -17.77 -7.76
N GLY A 100 -1.63 -18.65 -8.66
CA GLY A 100 -1.63 -18.43 -10.11
C GLY A 100 -2.96 -17.88 -10.65
N ALA A 101 -3.93 -17.62 -9.79
CA ALA A 101 -5.26 -17.17 -10.19
C ALA A 101 -5.20 -15.75 -10.75
N TYR A 102 -5.61 -15.61 -12.01
CA TYR A 102 -5.64 -14.34 -12.72
C TYR A 102 -7.00 -13.66 -12.58
N ILE A 103 -6.97 -12.36 -12.24
CA ILE A 103 -8.11 -11.45 -12.37
C ILE A 103 -7.61 -10.10 -12.86
N SER A 104 -8.37 -9.47 -13.76
CA SER A 104 -7.98 -8.20 -14.39
C SER A 104 -7.86 -7.05 -13.38
N PHE A 105 -8.68 -7.06 -12.32
CA PHE A 105 -8.54 -6.11 -11.21
C PHE A 105 -7.20 -6.27 -10.49
N GLY A 106 -6.78 -7.52 -10.25
CA GLY A 106 -5.53 -7.80 -9.56
C GLY A 106 -4.31 -7.37 -10.37
N GLU A 107 -4.32 -7.57 -11.68
CA GLU A 107 -3.28 -7.06 -12.57
C GLU A 107 -3.21 -5.53 -12.57
N GLN A 108 -4.36 -4.85 -12.68
CA GLN A 108 -4.44 -3.39 -12.61
C GLN A 108 -3.91 -2.84 -11.29
N ILE A 109 -4.28 -3.45 -10.17
CA ILE A 109 -3.79 -3.08 -8.84
C ILE A 109 -2.28 -3.29 -8.76
N ALA A 110 -1.75 -4.41 -9.23
CA ALA A 110 -0.31 -4.65 -9.25
C ALA A 110 0.44 -3.59 -10.08
N MET A 111 -0.09 -3.21 -11.23
CA MET A 111 0.46 -2.16 -12.10
C MET A 111 0.46 -0.78 -11.42
N HIS A 112 -0.68 -0.37 -10.86
CA HIS A 112 -0.80 0.91 -10.15
C HIS A 112 0.07 0.94 -8.90
N MET A 113 0.11 -0.15 -8.13
CA MET A 113 0.94 -0.25 -6.93
C MET A 113 2.43 -0.20 -7.28
N LEU A 114 2.87 -0.88 -8.34
CA LEU A 114 4.26 -0.83 -8.82
C LEU A 114 4.70 0.61 -9.13
N SER A 115 3.91 1.31 -9.95
CA SER A 115 4.20 2.70 -10.31
C SER A 115 4.15 3.65 -9.11
N PHE A 116 3.20 3.47 -8.22
CA PHE A 116 3.03 4.31 -7.04
C PHE A 116 4.17 4.11 -6.02
N GLN A 117 4.57 2.87 -5.74
CA GLN A 117 5.63 2.60 -4.77
C GLN A 117 7.02 3.02 -5.28
N LEU A 118 7.28 2.96 -6.60
CA LEU A 118 8.47 3.59 -7.19
C LEU A 118 8.51 5.10 -6.91
N TYR A 119 7.38 5.77 -7.09
CA TYR A 119 7.24 7.18 -6.77
C TYR A 119 7.44 7.45 -5.26
N GLU A 120 6.81 6.69 -4.37
CA GLU A 120 6.91 6.88 -2.91
C GLU A 120 8.35 6.76 -2.41
N ILE A 121 9.10 5.77 -2.91
CA ILE A 121 10.52 5.60 -2.57
C ILE A 121 11.34 6.79 -3.07
N ALA A 122 11.08 7.27 -4.30
CA ALA A 122 11.76 8.46 -4.82
C ALA A 122 11.43 9.72 -3.99
N ALA A 123 10.18 9.90 -3.57
CA ALA A 123 9.75 11.03 -2.73
C ALA A 123 10.39 11.01 -1.34
N CYS A 124 10.72 9.83 -0.80
CA CYS A 124 11.44 9.69 0.46
C CYS A 124 12.88 10.25 0.43
N ILE A 125 13.48 10.44 -0.76
CA ILE A 125 14.85 10.98 -0.90
C ILE A 125 14.88 12.46 -0.45
N PRO A 126 14.15 13.39 -1.09
CA PRO A 126 14.17 14.80 -0.71
C PRO A 126 13.34 15.12 0.55
N ALA A 127 12.43 14.24 0.98
CA ALA A 127 11.59 14.44 2.15
C ALA A 127 11.78 13.32 3.20
N PRO A 128 12.85 13.39 4.04
CA PRO A 128 13.14 12.34 5.03
C PRO A 128 12.02 12.05 6.03
N ARG A 129 11.11 12.99 6.27
CA ARG A 129 9.94 12.79 7.13
C ARG A 129 8.99 11.70 6.62
N LEU A 130 8.99 11.42 5.31
CA LEU A 130 8.19 10.35 4.70
C LEU A 130 8.72 8.94 5.03
N ARG A 131 9.94 8.82 5.58
CA ARG A 131 10.55 7.51 5.88
C ARG A 131 9.99 6.87 7.15
N GLY A 132 9.28 7.63 7.99
CA GLY A 132 8.87 7.18 9.32
C GLY A 132 9.96 7.39 10.37
N LYS A 133 9.66 7.05 11.63
CA LYS A 133 10.58 7.32 12.76
C LYS A 133 11.79 6.38 12.77
N PHE A 134 11.57 5.14 12.36
CA PHE A 134 12.52 4.03 12.34
C PHE A 134 12.76 3.50 10.92
N ASN A 135 12.48 4.30 9.89
CA ASN A 135 12.48 3.89 8.48
C ASN A 135 11.44 2.80 8.15
N GLU A 136 10.41 2.64 8.98
CA GLU A 136 9.36 1.64 8.81
C GLU A 136 8.50 1.88 7.55
N LEU A 137 8.28 3.14 7.17
CA LEU A 137 7.50 3.47 5.96
C LEU A 137 8.29 3.14 4.70
N ILE A 138 9.58 3.47 4.64
CA ILE A 138 10.40 3.09 3.47
C ILE A 138 10.56 1.57 3.35
N GLY A 139 10.70 0.84 4.46
CA GLY A 139 10.68 -0.62 4.46
C GLY A 139 9.37 -1.19 3.92
N HIS A 140 8.24 -0.63 4.35
CA HIS A 140 6.92 -0.95 3.82
C HIS A 140 6.80 -0.69 2.30
N HIS A 141 7.27 0.46 1.82
CA HIS A 141 7.25 0.79 0.39
C HIS A 141 8.10 -0.16 -0.44
N VAL A 142 9.30 -0.53 0.03
CA VAL A 142 10.18 -1.49 -0.65
C VAL A 142 9.55 -2.87 -0.75
N ILE A 143 8.95 -3.37 0.33
CA ILE A 143 8.25 -4.67 0.31
C ILE A 143 7.06 -4.62 -0.65
N THR A 144 6.26 -3.55 -0.59
CA THR A 144 5.08 -3.40 -1.45
C THR A 144 5.47 -3.25 -2.92
N LEU A 145 6.58 -2.56 -3.22
CA LEU A 145 7.18 -2.50 -4.55
C LEU A 145 7.59 -3.88 -5.06
N LEU A 146 8.31 -4.66 -4.24
CA LEU A 146 8.72 -6.01 -4.59
C LEU A 146 7.50 -6.89 -4.90
N LEU A 147 6.50 -6.89 -4.03
CA LEU A 147 5.30 -7.71 -4.23
C LEU A 147 4.49 -7.29 -5.45
N SER A 148 4.32 -6.00 -5.70
CA SER A 148 3.61 -5.50 -6.88
C SER A 148 4.36 -5.78 -8.18
N TYR A 149 5.70 -5.68 -8.18
CA TYR A 149 6.53 -6.13 -9.30
C TYR A 149 6.35 -7.62 -9.57
N LEU A 150 6.41 -8.47 -8.53
CA LEU A 150 6.25 -9.91 -8.69
C LEU A 150 4.83 -10.28 -9.14
N ALA A 151 3.80 -9.65 -8.56
CA ALA A 151 2.42 -9.84 -9.00
C ALA A 151 2.25 -9.47 -10.48
N TYR A 152 2.81 -8.34 -10.91
CA TYR A 152 2.70 -7.87 -12.30
C TYR A 152 3.51 -8.74 -13.28
N LYS A 153 4.79 -9.00 -12.98
CA LYS A 153 5.70 -9.71 -13.91
C LYS A 153 5.56 -11.22 -13.89
N HIS A 154 5.25 -11.82 -12.75
CA HIS A 154 5.08 -13.26 -12.61
C HIS A 154 3.62 -13.69 -12.56
N GLN A 155 2.67 -12.77 -12.78
CA GLN A 155 1.23 -13.04 -12.82
C GLN A 155 0.78 -13.80 -11.55
N ALA A 156 1.27 -13.33 -10.41
CA ALA A 156 1.14 -13.99 -9.14
C ALA A 156 0.14 -13.25 -8.24
N TYR A 157 -0.72 -14.01 -7.56
CA TYR A 157 -1.64 -13.54 -6.53
C TYR A 157 -2.58 -12.42 -6.98
N HIS A 158 -2.99 -12.39 -8.25
CA HIS A 158 -3.93 -11.37 -8.71
C HIS A 158 -5.26 -11.47 -7.98
N TYR A 159 -5.75 -12.68 -7.70
CA TYR A 159 -6.93 -12.89 -6.87
C TYR A 159 -6.82 -12.15 -5.52
N TRP A 160 -5.65 -12.18 -4.90
CA TRP A 160 -5.44 -11.61 -3.56
C TRP A 160 -5.02 -10.13 -3.58
N ALA A 161 -4.65 -9.58 -4.74
CA ALA A 161 -4.22 -8.20 -4.88
C ALA A 161 -5.30 -7.17 -4.45
N PRO A 162 -6.60 -7.32 -4.78
CA PRO A 162 -7.63 -6.45 -4.23
C PRO A 162 -7.67 -6.44 -2.70
N CYS A 163 -7.50 -7.60 -2.04
CA CYS A 163 -7.51 -7.68 -0.57
C CYS A 163 -6.27 -7.06 0.08
N PHE A 164 -5.06 -7.30 -0.45
CA PHE A 164 -3.81 -6.93 0.22
C PHE A 164 -3.11 -5.69 -0.35
N MET A 165 -3.49 -5.23 -1.54
CA MET A 165 -2.91 -4.04 -2.18
C MET A 165 -3.96 -2.98 -2.52
N GLY A 166 -5.25 -3.33 -2.58
CA GLY A 166 -6.31 -2.38 -2.89
C GLY A 166 -7.10 -1.90 -1.68
N MET A 167 -7.84 -2.81 -1.03
CA MET A 167 -8.69 -2.55 0.15
C MET A 167 -7.99 -1.79 1.28
N PRO A 168 -6.70 -2.04 1.62
CA PRO A 168 -6.02 -1.28 2.66
C PRO A 168 -6.01 0.22 2.34
N GLU A 169 -5.97 0.60 1.07
CA GLU A 169 -5.88 1.99 0.63
C GLU A 169 -7.16 2.79 0.90
N ILE A 170 -8.30 2.14 1.15
CA ILE A 170 -9.53 2.81 1.62
C ILE A 170 -9.26 3.58 2.92
N SER A 171 -8.49 2.98 3.83
CA SER A 171 -8.03 3.67 5.04
C SER A 171 -6.83 4.61 4.79
N SER A 172 -6.08 4.45 3.71
CA SER A 172 -4.97 5.36 3.37
C SER A 172 -5.43 6.73 2.86
N VAL A 173 -6.60 6.81 2.23
CA VAL A 173 -7.17 8.09 1.77
C VAL A 173 -7.31 9.10 2.92
N PRO A 174 -8.02 8.80 4.03
CA PRO A 174 -8.07 9.71 5.18
C PRO A 174 -6.72 9.85 5.88
N LEU A 175 -5.85 8.83 5.83
CA LEU A 175 -4.48 8.91 6.36
C LEU A 175 -3.66 10.00 5.67
N ALA A 176 -3.72 10.10 4.33
CA ALA A 176 -2.99 11.14 3.60
C ALA A 176 -3.40 12.55 4.04
N VAL A 177 -4.70 12.78 4.28
CA VAL A 177 -5.21 14.05 4.80
C VAL A 177 -4.69 14.32 6.21
N MET A 178 -4.81 13.32 7.09
CA MET A 178 -4.32 13.39 8.47
C MET A 178 -2.81 13.69 8.52
N ASP A 179 -2.01 12.98 7.73
CA ASP A 179 -0.56 13.16 7.69
C ASP A 179 -0.17 14.52 7.12
N HIS A 180 -0.88 15.03 6.11
CA HIS A 180 -0.64 16.38 5.59
C HIS A 180 -0.90 17.45 6.67
N LEU A 181 -2.02 17.35 7.39
CA LEU A 181 -2.36 18.28 8.48
C LEU A 181 -1.36 18.18 9.64
N LYS A 182 -0.94 16.96 9.99
CA LYS A 182 0.08 16.71 11.03
C LYS A 182 1.43 17.32 10.67
N ASN A 183 1.85 17.24 9.41
CA ASN A 183 3.13 17.77 8.95
C ASN A 183 3.13 19.30 8.86
N PHE A 184 1.97 19.93 8.67
CA PHE A 184 1.81 21.37 8.56
C PHE A 184 0.84 21.90 9.62
N LYS A 185 1.32 22.04 10.87
CA LYS A 185 0.51 22.48 12.03
C LYS A 185 -0.37 23.73 11.78
N PRO A 186 0.08 24.79 11.08
CA PRO A 186 -0.80 25.92 10.78
C PRO A 186 -2.05 25.53 9.97
N LEU A 187 -1.94 24.50 9.12
CA LEU A 187 -3.06 23.95 8.36
C LEU A 187 -4.04 23.20 9.27
N ALA A 188 -3.53 22.38 10.20
CA ALA A 188 -4.36 21.71 11.21
C ALA A 188 -5.10 22.70 12.12
N GLN A 189 -4.47 23.81 12.50
CA GLN A 189 -5.09 24.88 13.28
C GLN A 189 -6.16 25.63 12.48
N ARG A 190 -5.96 25.80 11.17
CA ARG A 190 -6.94 26.43 10.28
C ARG A 190 -8.14 25.51 10.01
N PHE A 191 -7.93 24.20 9.95
CA PHE A 191 -8.95 23.20 9.66
C PHE A 191 -9.05 22.14 10.77
N PRO A 192 -9.41 22.53 12.01
CA PRO A 192 -9.40 21.62 13.16
C PRO A 192 -10.42 20.48 12.99
N ASN A 193 -11.61 20.77 12.47
CA ASN A 193 -12.65 19.76 12.21
C ASN A 193 -12.19 18.73 11.17
N LEU A 194 -11.46 19.15 10.13
CA LEU A 194 -10.92 18.23 9.12
C LEU A 194 -9.81 17.35 9.70
N ASN A 195 -8.95 17.93 10.56
CA ASN A 195 -7.91 17.19 11.26
C ASN A 195 -8.51 16.12 12.18
N GLU A 196 -9.53 16.48 12.96
CA GLU A 196 -10.21 15.52 13.83
C GLU A 196 -10.99 14.47 13.03
N ALA A 197 -11.77 14.88 12.03
CA ALA A 197 -12.54 13.97 11.21
C ALA A 197 -11.64 12.95 10.48
N SER A 198 -10.53 13.40 9.89
CA SER A 198 -9.58 12.51 9.21
C SER A 198 -8.97 11.48 10.17
N GLN A 199 -8.60 11.87 11.39
CA GLN A 199 -8.10 10.93 12.41
C GLN A 199 -9.14 9.89 12.82
N VAL A 200 -10.39 10.31 13.03
CA VAL A 200 -11.49 9.41 13.41
C VAL A 200 -11.81 8.45 12.29
N ILE A 201 -12.02 8.96 11.06
CA ILE A 201 -12.33 8.14 9.88
C ILE A 201 -11.18 7.16 9.60
N PHE A 202 -9.94 7.63 9.66
CA PHE A 202 -8.76 6.76 9.52
C PHE A 202 -8.80 5.61 10.52
N SER A 203 -9.01 5.90 11.80
CA SER A 203 -9.02 4.88 12.86
C SER A 203 -10.15 3.87 12.68
N LEU A 204 -11.35 4.35 12.33
CA LEU A 204 -12.53 3.52 12.10
C LEU A 204 -12.40 2.62 10.86
N LEU A 205 -11.62 3.02 9.85
CA LEU A 205 -11.37 2.20 8.66
C LEU A 205 -10.16 1.28 8.84
N PHE A 206 -9.08 1.78 9.42
CA PHE A 206 -7.83 1.03 9.57
C PHE A 206 -8.02 -0.20 10.46
N LEU A 207 -8.65 -0.06 11.63
CA LEU A 207 -8.77 -1.16 12.58
C LEU A 207 -9.57 -2.34 12.01
N PRO A 208 -10.78 -2.17 11.43
CA PRO A 208 -11.50 -3.29 10.83
C PRO A 208 -10.80 -3.84 9.58
N ILE A 209 -10.35 -2.99 8.66
CA ILE A 209 -9.80 -3.46 7.36
C ILE A 209 -8.43 -4.11 7.54
N ARG A 210 -7.52 -3.45 8.25
CA ARG A 210 -6.11 -3.88 8.36
C ARG A 210 -5.81 -4.59 9.68
N GLY A 211 -6.46 -4.19 10.77
CA GLY A 211 -6.26 -4.82 12.08
C GLY A 211 -6.94 -6.18 12.22
N VAL A 212 -8.13 -6.36 11.61
CA VAL A 212 -8.96 -7.56 11.75
C VAL A 212 -9.09 -8.35 10.45
N TYR A 213 -9.57 -7.69 9.38
CA TYR A 213 -9.90 -8.37 8.13
C TYR A 213 -8.65 -8.88 7.40
N TRP A 214 -7.59 -8.09 7.34
CA TRP A 214 -6.31 -8.51 6.75
C TRP A 214 -5.76 -9.82 7.36
N PRO A 215 -5.58 -9.96 8.69
CA PRO A 215 -5.14 -11.23 9.28
C PRO A 215 -6.08 -12.40 8.98
N TYR A 216 -7.40 -12.16 8.98
CA TYR A 216 -8.38 -13.17 8.58
C TYR A 216 -8.13 -13.66 7.14
N SER A 217 -7.97 -12.74 6.20
CA SER A 217 -7.64 -13.06 4.80
C SER A 217 -6.27 -13.73 4.65
N SER A 218 -5.28 -13.35 5.48
CA SER A 218 -3.96 -13.99 5.50
C SER A 218 -4.05 -15.48 5.79
N VAL A 219 -4.95 -15.94 6.67
CA VAL A 219 -5.14 -17.38 6.93
C VAL A 219 -5.53 -18.14 5.65
N TRP A 220 -6.45 -17.58 4.87
CA TRP A 220 -6.89 -18.19 3.61
C TRP A 220 -5.82 -18.13 2.53
N PHE A 221 -5.17 -16.98 2.39
CA PHE A 221 -4.01 -16.82 1.52
C PHE A 221 -2.94 -17.90 1.79
N TRP A 222 -2.57 -18.11 3.06
CA TRP A 222 -1.59 -19.13 3.44
C TRP A 222 -2.05 -20.55 3.12
N LYS A 223 -3.32 -20.87 3.39
CA LYS A 223 -3.89 -22.19 3.03
C LYS A 223 -3.73 -22.46 1.53
N MET A 224 -4.04 -21.50 0.68
CA MET A 224 -3.95 -21.63 -0.77
C MET A 224 -2.50 -21.73 -1.26
N SER A 225 -1.61 -20.90 -0.69
CA SER A 225 -0.18 -20.95 -0.98
C SER A 225 0.43 -22.30 -0.62
N LEU A 226 0.14 -22.82 0.58
CA LEU A 226 0.65 -24.12 1.04
C LEU A 226 0.08 -25.28 0.23
N ALA A 227 -1.22 -25.27 -0.07
CA ALA A 227 -1.84 -26.28 -0.92
C ALA A 227 -1.17 -26.33 -2.31
N THR A 228 -0.89 -25.16 -2.89
CA THR A 228 -0.20 -25.05 -4.20
C THR A 228 1.22 -25.60 -4.15
N LEU A 229 1.96 -25.33 -3.07
CA LEU A 229 3.30 -25.88 -2.84
C LEU A 229 3.26 -27.41 -2.69
N SER A 230 2.32 -27.93 -1.92
CA SER A 230 2.14 -29.38 -1.71
C SER A 230 1.72 -30.12 -2.98
N ALA A 231 0.92 -29.49 -3.84
CA ALA A 231 0.50 -30.05 -5.12
C ALA A 231 1.63 -30.10 -6.17
N GLY A 232 2.76 -29.43 -5.92
CA GLY A 232 3.87 -29.36 -6.89
C GLY A 232 3.55 -28.49 -8.11
N SER A 233 2.64 -27.51 -7.98
CA SER A 233 2.32 -26.59 -9.06
C SER A 233 3.56 -25.78 -9.49
N VAL A 234 3.70 -25.59 -10.80
CA VAL A 234 4.84 -24.88 -11.41
C VAL A 234 4.59 -23.38 -11.63
N LEU A 235 3.36 -22.89 -11.43
CA LEU A 235 2.99 -21.49 -11.65
C LEU A 235 2.23 -20.90 -10.45
N PRO A 236 2.66 -19.73 -9.91
CA PRO A 236 3.94 -19.06 -10.15
C PRO A 236 5.10 -19.88 -9.57
N ALA A 237 6.34 -19.52 -9.93
CA ALA A 237 7.52 -20.22 -9.43
C ALA A 237 7.54 -20.26 -7.90
N THR A 238 7.97 -21.39 -7.33
CA THR A 238 7.94 -21.67 -5.88
C THR A 238 8.58 -20.57 -5.03
N TRP A 239 9.68 -19.97 -5.50
CA TRP A 239 10.36 -18.89 -4.80
C TRP A 239 9.51 -17.61 -4.70
N VAL A 240 8.65 -17.34 -5.68
CA VAL A 240 7.69 -16.22 -5.65
C VAL A 240 6.70 -16.45 -4.52
N ILE A 241 6.16 -17.66 -4.40
CA ILE A 241 5.24 -18.04 -3.32
C ILE A 241 5.90 -17.82 -1.95
N TYR A 242 7.15 -18.24 -1.76
CA TYR A 242 7.87 -18.02 -0.50
C TYR A 242 8.06 -16.54 -0.17
N ILE A 243 8.45 -15.70 -1.14
CA ILE A 243 8.60 -14.26 -0.93
C ILE A 243 7.27 -13.64 -0.48
N PHE A 244 6.16 -14.00 -1.15
CA PHE A 244 4.82 -13.52 -0.81
C PHE A 244 4.41 -13.94 0.61
N CYS A 245 4.69 -15.18 1.03
CA CYS A 245 4.41 -15.66 2.38
C CYS A 245 5.25 -14.92 3.45
N VAL A 246 6.56 -14.76 3.23
CA VAL A 246 7.44 -14.03 4.15
C VAL A 246 7.00 -12.56 4.27
N ALA A 247 6.75 -11.91 3.13
CA ALA A 247 6.28 -10.54 3.12
C ALA A 247 4.92 -10.40 3.81
N ASN A 248 3.99 -11.35 3.65
CA ASN A 248 2.70 -11.33 4.35
C ASN A 248 2.87 -11.32 5.88
N VAL A 249 3.82 -12.09 6.43
CA VAL A 249 4.13 -12.05 7.88
C VAL A 249 4.65 -10.68 8.30
N LEU A 250 5.64 -10.15 7.57
CA LEU A 250 6.23 -8.84 7.87
C LEU A 250 5.19 -7.71 7.80
N MET A 251 4.36 -7.72 6.76
CA MET A 251 3.32 -6.73 6.54
C MET A 251 2.22 -6.83 7.59
N THR A 252 1.83 -8.05 8.00
CA THR A 252 0.85 -8.28 9.08
C THR A 252 1.37 -7.76 10.42
N ALA A 253 2.63 -8.06 10.76
CA ALA A 253 3.26 -7.54 11.98
C ALA A 253 3.28 -6.00 11.99
N LEU A 254 3.54 -5.37 10.84
CA LEU A 254 3.51 -3.93 10.70
C LEU A 254 2.09 -3.35 10.85
N GLN A 255 1.06 -4.01 10.31
CA GLN A 255 -0.34 -3.59 10.52
C GLN A 255 -0.71 -3.64 12.00
N TRP A 256 -0.28 -4.66 12.75
CA TRP A 256 -0.53 -4.76 14.19
C TRP A 256 0.26 -3.73 15.00
N TYR A 257 1.51 -3.45 14.61
CA TYR A 257 2.28 -2.37 15.21
C TYR A 257 1.53 -1.03 15.09
N TRP A 258 1.07 -0.67 13.89
CA TRP A 258 0.29 0.57 13.68
C TRP A 258 -1.09 0.53 14.35
N SER A 259 -1.77 -0.62 14.36
CA SER A 259 -3.02 -0.80 15.12
C SER A 259 -2.82 -0.47 16.60
N SER A 260 -1.70 -0.91 17.19
CA SER A 260 -1.38 -0.62 18.58
C SER A 260 -1.16 0.88 18.84
N LEU A 261 -0.59 1.61 17.87
CA LEU A 261 -0.42 3.06 17.98
C LEU A 261 -1.77 3.80 17.91
N ILE A 262 -2.65 3.36 17.01
CA ILE A 262 -4.00 3.92 16.88
C ILE A 262 -4.79 3.71 18.16
N LEU A 263 -4.79 2.48 18.70
CA LEU A 263 -5.50 2.16 19.95
C LEU A 263 -4.96 2.97 21.13
N LYS A 264 -3.64 3.15 21.24
CA LYS A 264 -3.03 4.03 22.26
C LYS A 264 -3.47 5.49 22.08
N GLY A 265 -3.52 5.99 20.84
CA GLY A 265 -4.00 7.33 20.54
C GLY A 265 -5.47 7.55 20.92
N LEU A 266 -6.34 6.58 20.59
CA LEU A 266 -7.76 6.62 20.97
C LEU A 266 -7.92 6.56 22.50
N TYR A 267 -7.19 5.68 23.18
CA TYR A 267 -7.22 5.57 24.64
C TYR A 267 -6.81 6.89 25.34
N ALA A 268 -5.72 7.50 24.89
CA ALA A 268 -5.26 8.79 25.39
C ALA A 268 -6.34 9.87 25.23
N LYS A 269 -7.00 9.92 24.06
CA LYS A 269 -8.09 10.87 23.79
C LYS A 269 -9.32 10.64 24.68
N MET A 270 -9.68 9.39 24.97
CA MET A 270 -10.83 9.05 25.81
C MET A 270 -10.58 9.31 27.30
N THR A 271 -9.35 9.11 27.77
CA THR A 271 -8.99 9.20 29.20
C THR A 271 -8.38 10.53 29.61
N GLY A 272 -8.08 11.41 28.65
CA GLY A 272 -7.29 12.63 28.89
C GLY A 272 -5.84 12.35 29.28
N ALA A 273 -5.38 11.09 29.19
CA ALA A 273 -3.99 10.72 29.44
C ALA A 273 -3.09 11.33 28.36
N LYS A 274 -1.86 11.72 28.73
CA LYS A 274 -0.85 12.20 27.78
C LYS A 274 -0.60 11.13 26.71
N SER A 275 -0.62 11.53 25.45
CA SER A 275 -0.32 10.60 24.37
C SER A 275 1.19 10.29 24.36
N PRO A 276 1.62 9.12 23.86
CA PRO A 276 3.05 8.81 23.70
C PRO A 276 3.82 9.83 22.85
N VAL A 277 3.11 10.61 22.02
CA VAL A 277 3.68 11.68 21.19
C VAL A 277 4.00 12.91 22.05
N ASP A 278 3.13 13.24 23.01
CA ASP A 278 3.31 14.40 23.90
C ASP A 278 4.52 14.18 24.82
N ASP A 279 4.68 12.97 25.34
CA ASP A 279 5.83 12.57 26.17
C ASP A 279 7.16 12.66 25.42
N GLU A 280 7.18 12.39 24.11
CA GLU A 280 8.40 12.45 23.31
C GLU A 280 8.77 13.90 22.95
N VAL A 281 7.78 14.76 22.71
CA VAL A 281 7.98 16.20 22.48
C VAL A 281 8.55 16.85 23.74
N GLU A 282 7.97 16.56 24.91
CA GLU A 282 8.48 17.05 26.20
C GLU A 282 9.90 16.55 26.46
N ARG A 283 10.20 15.26 26.22
CA ARG A 283 11.58 14.76 26.35
C ARG A 283 12.58 15.43 25.42
N LYS A 284 12.19 15.74 24.18
CA LYS A 284 13.09 16.43 23.23
C LYS A 284 13.26 17.91 23.58
N GLN A 285 12.26 18.54 24.17
CA GLN A 285 12.36 19.90 24.69
C GLN A 285 13.21 19.94 25.97
N ALA A 286 13.06 18.96 26.87
CA ALA A 286 13.86 18.83 28.08
C ALA A 286 15.34 18.52 27.80
N LYS A 287 15.67 17.90 26.65
CA LYS A 287 17.05 17.69 26.19
C LYS A 287 17.68 18.89 25.47
N LYS A 288 16.92 19.97 25.26
CA LYS A 288 17.41 21.22 24.64
C LYS A 288 17.70 22.33 25.65
N ILE A 289 17.47 22.06 26.94
CA ILE A 289 17.84 22.90 28.09
C ILE A 289 19.10 22.27 28.70
#